data_AF-A0A285SQF8-F1
#
_entry.id   AF-A0A285SQF8-F1
#
_cell.length_a   1.000
_cell.length_b   1.000
_cell.length_c   1.000
_cell.angle_alpha   90.00
_cell.angle_beta   90.00
_cell.angle_gamma   90.00
#
_symmetry.space_group_name_H-M   'P 1'
#
loop_
_entity.id
_entity.type
_entity.pdbx_description
1 polymer ?
#
loop_
_entity_poly.entity_id
_entity_poly.type
_entity_poly.pdbx_seq_one_letter_code
_entity_poly.pdbx_strand_id
1 'polypeptide(L)'
;MMHKFLPAIGFSKLNKETLENLIQEIILRPDYQESAIDFEGNQFVELRYMVADNVGLVLRGIYNDKDEFILDYYYPTYLGESISSNNEVDVIKQSDKECYHVMVDELRLGVNLIFHLQNMGEYLRRNTTNGKGVKRDIRLAALSLEGKVILPLYDNEKSRIKEKMNNKKRIDLVEQAREGNEEALESLTMDEIDLYQRITRRVSREDILSVVTSFFMPYGIENDKYEIMGDILDVKTVVNHLTMEELYLLVVESNDVVLEVCINKNNLYGEPTIGRRFKGTIWLQGTVDFS
;
A
#
# COMPACT_ATOMS: atom_id res chain seq x y z
N MET A 1 -16.25 15.70 -4.66
CA MET A 1 -16.85 14.75 -3.66
C MET A 1 -15.80 14.48 -2.58
N MET A 2 -16.19 14.17 -1.34
CA MET A 2 -15.22 13.87 -0.28
C MET A 2 -14.52 12.53 -0.51
N HIS A 3 -13.20 12.49 -0.37
CA HIS A 3 -12.45 11.24 -0.54
C HIS A 3 -12.76 10.26 0.61
N LYS A 4 -13.05 8.99 0.28
CA LYS A 4 -13.53 7.98 1.25
C LYS A 4 -12.53 7.72 2.39
N PHE A 5 -11.23 7.86 2.13
CA PHE A 5 -10.15 7.56 3.08
C PHE A 5 -9.73 8.72 3.99
N LEU A 6 -10.38 9.89 3.92
CA LEU A 6 -10.08 11.00 4.84
C LEU A 6 -10.14 10.62 6.33
N PRO A 7 -11.10 9.80 6.80
CA PRO A 7 -11.13 9.37 8.20
C PRO A 7 -9.87 8.65 8.67
N ALA A 8 -9.18 7.92 7.78
CA ALA A 8 -7.98 7.16 8.10
C ALA A 8 -6.80 8.04 8.54
N ILE A 9 -6.77 9.29 8.09
CA ILE A 9 -5.75 10.29 8.45
C ILE A 9 -6.25 11.28 9.52
N GLY A 10 -7.34 10.94 10.22
CA GLY A 10 -7.86 11.76 11.32
C GLY A 10 -8.79 12.88 10.88
N PHE A 11 -9.45 12.74 9.73
CA PHE A 11 -10.53 13.66 9.31
C PHE A 11 -11.91 13.00 9.40
N SER A 12 -12.19 12.28 10.49
CA SER A 12 -13.43 11.49 10.61
C SER A 12 -14.68 12.35 10.74
N LYS A 13 -14.55 13.56 11.29
CA LYS A 13 -15.63 14.54 11.51
C LYS A 13 -15.55 15.75 10.59
N LEU A 14 -14.65 15.75 9.60
CA LEU A 14 -14.46 16.87 8.70
C LEU A 14 -15.71 17.03 7.81
N ASN A 15 -16.25 18.24 7.73
CA ASN A 15 -17.36 18.54 6.83
C ASN A 15 -16.82 19.14 5.51
N LYS A 16 -17.71 19.27 4.52
CA LYS A 16 -17.33 19.76 3.18
C LYS A 16 -16.77 21.19 3.20
N GLU A 17 -17.37 22.08 3.98
CA GLU A 17 -16.96 23.50 4.06
C GLU A 17 -15.57 23.64 4.71
N THR A 18 -15.32 22.93 5.80
CA THR A 18 -14.00 22.90 6.45
C THR A 18 -12.94 22.30 5.54
N LEU A 19 -13.28 21.28 4.76
CA LEU A 19 -12.37 20.72 3.77
C LEU A 19 -12.04 21.71 2.65
N GLU A 20 -13.03 22.45 2.13
CA GLU A 20 -12.81 23.48 1.12
C GLU A 20 -11.90 24.60 1.66
N ASN A 21 -12.10 25.03 2.92
CA ASN A 21 -11.23 25.99 3.57
C ASN A 21 -9.79 25.47 3.75
N LEU A 22 -9.64 24.21 4.17
CA LEU A 22 -8.33 23.56 4.28
C LEU A 22 -7.63 23.47 2.92
N ILE A 23 -8.35 23.13 1.85
CA ILE A 23 -7.79 23.10 0.49
C ILE A 23 -7.26 24.48 0.09
N GLN A 24 -8.00 25.56 0.37
CA GLN A 24 -7.54 26.92 0.09
C GLN A 24 -6.29 27.28 0.92
N GLU A 25 -6.24 26.88 2.18
CA GLU A 25 -5.06 27.08 3.03
C GLU A 25 -3.83 26.36 2.48
N ILE A 26 -3.98 25.11 2.03
CA ILE A 26 -2.90 24.32 1.43
C ILE A 26 -2.40 24.96 0.13
N ILE A 27 -3.30 25.50 -0.70
CA ILE A 27 -2.92 26.21 -1.92
C ILE A 27 -2.06 27.44 -1.60
N LEU A 28 -2.36 28.14 -0.50
CA LEU A 28 -1.62 29.33 -0.08
C LEU A 28 -0.29 29.00 0.62
N ARG A 29 -0.24 27.91 1.39
CA ARG A 29 0.89 27.54 2.25
C ARG A 29 1.10 26.02 2.27
N PRO A 30 1.57 25.43 1.17
CA PRO A 30 1.91 24.01 1.16
C PRO A 30 3.20 23.76 1.94
N ASP A 31 3.34 22.58 2.55
CA ASP A 31 4.61 22.13 3.14
C ASP A 31 5.61 21.75 2.05
N TYR A 32 5.09 21.30 0.91
CA TYR A 32 5.87 20.88 -0.24
C TYR A 32 5.11 21.20 -1.53
N GLN A 33 5.84 21.71 -2.52
CA GLN A 33 5.33 22.01 -3.85
C GLN A 33 6.28 21.44 -4.89
N GLU A 34 5.71 20.79 -5.89
CA GLU A 34 6.42 20.19 -7.01
C GLU A 34 5.68 20.48 -8.31
N SER A 35 6.45 20.74 -9.38
CA SER A 35 5.90 20.92 -10.73
C SER A 35 6.60 20.01 -11.73
N ALA A 36 5.84 19.54 -12.72
CA ALA A 36 6.34 18.77 -13.86
C ALA A 36 5.55 19.15 -15.12
N ILE A 37 6.08 18.79 -16.29
CA ILE A 37 5.35 18.88 -17.55
C ILE A 37 4.77 17.49 -17.81
N ASP A 38 3.45 17.40 -18.00
CA ASP A 38 2.80 16.15 -18.34
C ASP A 38 3.06 15.74 -19.81
N PHE A 39 2.58 14.56 -20.22
CA PHE A 39 2.75 14.09 -21.59
C PHE A 39 1.95 14.90 -22.64
N GLU A 40 0.99 15.71 -22.21
CA GLU A 40 0.17 16.58 -23.05
C GLU A 40 0.73 18.01 -23.14
N GLY A 41 1.79 18.31 -22.39
CA GLY A 41 2.46 19.61 -22.33
C GLY A 41 1.90 20.56 -21.28
N ASN A 42 0.96 20.13 -20.43
CA ASN A 42 0.42 20.95 -19.35
C ASN A 42 1.37 20.99 -18.15
N GLN A 43 1.32 22.09 -17.41
CA GLN A 43 2.07 22.25 -16.17
C GLN A 43 1.34 21.55 -15.02
N PHE A 44 1.73 20.30 -14.76
CA PHE A 44 1.29 19.55 -13.59
C PHE A 44 1.91 20.13 -12.31
N VAL A 45 1.10 20.24 -11.26
CA VAL A 45 1.51 20.74 -9.96
C VAL A 45 0.96 19.83 -8.86
N GLU A 46 1.83 19.49 -7.92
CA GLU A 46 1.48 18.75 -6.71
C GLU A 46 1.82 19.59 -5.48
N LEU A 47 0.83 19.75 -4.59
CA LEU A 47 0.96 20.40 -3.31
C LEU A 47 0.72 19.36 -2.22
N ARG A 48 1.58 19.30 -1.21
CA ARG A 48 1.41 18.40 -0.06
C ARG A 48 1.33 19.22 1.22
N TYR A 49 0.49 18.74 2.13
CA TYR A 49 0.36 19.29 3.47
C TYR A 49 0.24 18.14 4.47
N MET A 50 1.14 18.12 5.44
CA MET A 50 1.27 17.02 6.39
C MET A 50 0.55 17.39 7.67
N VAL A 51 -0.33 16.51 8.14
CA VAL A 51 -1.09 16.69 9.39
C VAL A 51 -0.46 15.93 10.56
N ALA A 52 0.49 15.07 10.25
CA ALA A 52 1.36 14.34 11.17
C ALA A 52 2.60 13.86 10.40
N ASP A 53 3.57 13.25 11.09
CA ASP A 53 4.74 12.65 10.45
C ASP A 53 4.32 11.70 9.32
N ASN A 54 4.72 12.02 8.09
CA ASN A 54 4.44 11.25 6.87
C ASN A 54 2.97 11.03 6.52
N VAL A 55 2.01 11.59 7.27
CA VAL A 55 0.57 11.51 6.98
C VAL A 55 0.01 12.88 6.62
N GLY A 56 -0.74 12.98 5.51
CA GLY A 56 -1.15 14.28 4.99
C GLY A 56 -2.22 14.24 3.92
N LEU A 57 -2.40 15.39 3.27
CA LEU A 57 -3.25 15.59 2.11
C LEU A 57 -2.39 16.01 0.92
N VAL A 58 -2.68 15.43 -0.24
CA VAL A 58 -2.05 15.81 -1.51
C VAL A 58 -3.11 16.42 -2.41
N LEU A 59 -2.80 17.58 -2.98
CA LEU A 59 -3.60 18.28 -3.98
C LEU A 59 -2.83 18.23 -5.30
N ARG A 60 -3.53 17.88 -6.38
CA ARG A 60 -3.00 17.83 -7.74
C ARG A 60 -3.85 18.68 -8.66
N GLY A 61 -3.19 19.38 -9.56
CA GLY A 61 -3.84 20.31 -10.47
C GLY A 61 -2.88 20.91 -11.48
N ILE A 62 -3.35 21.95 -12.16
CA ILE A 62 -2.59 22.68 -13.17
C ILE A 62 -2.61 24.19 -12.88
N TYR A 63 -1.58 24.90 -13.33
CA TYR A 63 -1.67 26.37 -13.43
C TYR A 63 -2.33 26.75 -14.75
N ASN A 64 -3.30 27.67 -14.69
CA ASN A 64 -3.89 28.27 -15.88
C ASN A 64 -3.02 29.42 -16.43
N ASP A 65 -3.42 29.99 -17.57
CA ASP A 65 -2.74 31.12 -18.22
C ASP A 65 -2.63 32.40 -17.35
N LYS A 66 -3.30 32.44 -16.19
CA LYS A 66 -3.29 33.55 -15.23
C LYS A 66 -2.47 33.24 -13.97
N ASP A 67 -1.69 32.16 -13.97
CA ASP A 67 -0.94 31.65 -12.82
C ASP A 67 -1.85 31.31 -11.60
N GLU A 68 -3.12 30.96 -11.84
CA GLU A 68 -4.02 30.48 -10.79
C GLU A 68 -4.01 28.95 -10.76
N PHE A 69 -3.84 28.37 -9.57
CA PHE A 69 -3.88 26.92 -9.39
C PHE A 69 -5.33 26.40 -9.51
N ILE A 70 -5.56 25.55 -10.51
CA ILE A 70 -6.81 24.83 -10.71
C ILE A 70 -6.66 23.43 -10.15
N LEU A 71 -7.39 23.14 -9.07
CA LEU A 71 -7.41 21.82 -8.45
C LEU A 71 -8.16 20.81 -9.34
N ASP A 72 -7.51 19.72 -9.71
CA ASP A 72 -8.15 18.59 -10.39
C ASP A 72 -8.70 17.60 -9.36
N TYR A 73 -7.84 17.16 -8.43
CA TYR A 73 -8.23 16.24 -7.37
C TYR A 73 -7.31 16.33 -6.17
N TYR A 74 -7.77 15.78 -5.06
CA TYR A 74 -6.98 15.61 -3.85
C TYR A 74 -7.20 14.22 -3.28
N TYR A 75 -6.24 13.76 -2.47
CA TYR A 75 -6.36 12.50 -1.75
C TYR A 75 -5.55 12.50 -0.45
N PRO A 76 -6.00 11.75 0.58
CA PRO A 76 -5.24 11.53 1.79
C PRO A 76 -4.05 10.61 1.50
N THR A 77 -2.91 10.90 2.10
CA THR A 77 -1.66 10.16 1.87
C THR A 77 -1.02 9.70 3.16
N TYR A 78 -0.34 8.56 3.09
CA TYR A 78 0.68 8.16 4.05
C TYR A 78 1.93 7.77 3.26
N LEU A 79 3.06 8.43 3.53
CA LEU A 79 4.33 8.16 2.85
C LEU A 79 5.13 7.13 3.65
N GLY A 80 5.21 5.91 3.13
CA GLY A 80 5.96 4.83 3.76
C GLY A 80 7.47 5.03 3.61
N GLU A 81 8.24 4.57 4.59
CA GLU A 81 9.71 4.68 4.60
C GLU A 81 10.39 3.37 4.20
N SER A 82 9.74 2.25 4.52
CA SER A 82 10.24 0.89 4.32
C SER A 82 10.24 0.48 2.85
N ILE A 83 11.34 -0.13 2.39
CA ILE A 83 11.41 -0.78 1.08
C ILE A 83 10.60 -2.07 1.15
N SER A 84 9.53 -2.13 0.37
CA SER A 84 8.60 -3.26 0.29
C SER A 84 9.05 -4.29 -0.74
N SER A 85 9.61 -3.81 -1.85
CA SER A 85 9.96 -4.65 -3.00
C SER A 85 11.01 -3.98 -3.89
N ASN A 86 11.74 -4.80 -4.65
CA ASN A 86 12.61 -4.36 -5.73
C ASN A 86 12.24 -5.16 -6.98
N ASN A 87 11.35 -4.61 -7.80
CA ASN A 87 10.75 -5.29 -8.94
C ASN A 87 10.61 -4.35 -10.14
N GLU A 88 10.38 -4.94 -11.32
CA GLU A 88 9.99 -4.18 -12.49
C GLU A 88 8.59 -3.59 -12.28
N VAL A 89 8.40 -2.36 -12.77
CA VAL A 89 7.18 -1.58 -12.55
C VAL A 89 6.63 -1.09 -13.88
N ASP A 90 5.32 -1.25 -14.05
CA ASP A 90 4.58 -0.65 -15.15
C ASP A 90 3.69 0.46 -14.62
N VAL A 91 3.96 1.70 -15.06
CA VAL A 91 3.15 2.85 -14.70
C VAL A 91 2.03 3.04 -15.74
N ILE A 92 0.79 3.07 -15.28
CA ILE A 92 -0.42 3.08 -16.11
C ILE A 92 -1.25 4.33 -15.76
N LYS A 93 -1.54 5.18 -16.76
CA LYS A 93 -2.50 6.30 -16.62
C LYS A 93 -3.92 5.75 -16.57
N GLN A 94 -4.72 6.15 -15.59
CA GLN A 94 -6.14 5.79 -15.53
C GLN A 94 -6.91 6.62 -16.57
N SER A 95 -7.71 5.97 -17.44
CA SER A 95 -8.31 6.63 -18.61
C SER A 95 -9.20 7.84 -18.31
N ASP A 96 -9.79 7.92 -17.10
CA ASP A 96 -10.78 8.93 -16.73
C ASP A 96 -10.26 9.99 -15.72
N LYS A 97 -9.00 9.87 -15.28
CA LYS A 97 -8.40 10.76 -14.26
C LYS A 97 -6.92 10.96 -14.54
N GLU A 98 -6.38 12.14 -14.25
CA GLU A 98 -4.93 12.40 -14.19
C GLU A 98 -4.27 11.70 -12.98
N CYS A 99 -4.60 10.44 -12.72
CA CYS A 99 -3.96 9.61 -11.72
C CYS A 99 -3.29 8.40 -12.37
N TYR A 100 -2.15 8.05 -11.80
CA TYR A 100 -1.30 6.97 -12.29
C TYR A 100 -1.29 5.85 -11.27
N HIS A 101 -1.41 4.62 -11.75
CA HIS A 101 -1.22 3.43 -10.96
C HIS A 101 0.08 2.76 -11.35
N VAL A 102 0.67 2.05 -10.39
CA VAL A 102 1.81 1.18 -10.64
C VAL A 102 1.32 -0.24 -10.58
N MET A 103 1.64 -1.02 -11.60
CA MET A 103 1.46 -2.47 -11.62
C MET A 103 2.83 -3.13 -11.44
N VAL A 104 2.89 -4.10 -10.53
CA VAL A 104 4.10 -4.85 -10.19
C VAL A 104 3.77 -6.34 -10.17
N ASP A 105 4.53 -7.14 -10.89
CA ASP A 105 4.46 -8.60 -10.77
C ASP A 105 5.16 -9.01 -9.47
N GLU A 106 4.39 -9.21 -8.40
CA GLU A 106 4.90 -9.57 -7.09
C GLU A 106 4.80 -11.09 -6.89
N LEU A 107 5.89 -11.80 -7.20
CA LEU A 107 5.99 -13.26 -7.10
C LEU A 107 5.61 -13.79 -5.72
N ARG A 108 5.90 -13.04 -4.65
CA ARG A 108 5.54 -13.40 -3.27
C ARG A 108 4.03 -13.52 -3.06
N LEU A 109 3.25 -12.73 -3.79
CA LEU A 109 1.78 -12.75 -3.70
C LEU A 109 1.15 -13.67 -4.77
N GLY A 110 1.90 -14.04 -5.81
CA GLY A 110 1.40 -14.83 -6.93
C GLY A 110 0.36 -14.09 -7.78
N VAL A 111 0.26 -12.76 -7.63
CA VAL A 111 -0.68 -11.88 -8.33
C VAL A 111 -0.01 -10.54 -8.66
N ASN A 112 -0.55 -9.83 -9.64
CA ASN A 112 -0.13 -8.46 -9.94
C ASN A 112 -0.62 -7.53 -8.82
N LEU A 113 0.33 -6.85 -8.19
CA LEU A 113 0.06 -5.80 -7.23
C LEU A 113 -0.17 -4.48 -7.97
N ILE A 114 -1.27 -3.79 -7.68
CA ILE A 114 -1.62 -2.49 -8.26
C ILE A 114 -1.79 -1.49 -7.12
N PHE A 115 -1.15 -0.33 -7.23
CA PHE A 115 -1.27 0.72 -6.20
C PHE A 115 -1.26 2.12 -6.79
N HIS A 116 -1.79 3.08 -6.02
CA HIS A 116 -1.80 4.49 -6.39
C HIS A 116 -0.39 5.10 -6.31
N LEU A 117 0.11 5.69 -7.41
CA LEU A 117 1.42 6.33 -7.46
C LEU A 117 1.43 7.68 -6.74
N GLN A 118 2.23 7.80 -5.68
CA GLN A 118 2.34 9.01 -4.88
C GLN A 118 3.33 10.04 -5.45
N ASN A 119 4.48 9.60 -5.99
CA ASN A 119 5.52 10.49 -6.52
C ASN A 119 5.42 10.67 -8.05
N MET A 120 4.24 11.08 -8.52
CA MET A 120 3.96 11.28 -9.95
C MET A 120 4.84 12.38 -10.59
N GLY A 121 5.13 13.46 -9.88
CA GLY A 121 5.98 14.54 -10.39
C GLY A 121 7.39 14.08 -10.76
N GLU A 122 7.94 13.14 -9.98
CA GLU A 122 9.24 12.52 -10.24
C GLU A 122 9.20 11.63 -11.49
N TYR A 123 8.13 10.84 -11.65
CA TYR A 123 7.90 10.04 -12.86
C TYR A 123 7.83 10.90 -14.13
N LEU A 124 7.03 11.97 -14.10
CA LEU A 124 6.87 12.89 -15.23
C LEU A 124 8.19 13.59 -15.61
N ARG A 125 8.92 14.14 -14.63
CA ARG A 125 10.17 14.87 -14.91
C ARG A 125 11.23 14.00 -15.57
N ARG A 126 11.33 12.73 -15.16
CA ARG A 126 12.37 11.85 -15.69
C ARG A 126 12.07 11.38 -17.12
N ASN A 127 10.88 11.66 -17.66
CA ASN A 127 10.46 11.29 -19.04
C ASN A 127 10.93 9.88 -19.42
N THR A 128 10.95 8.98 -18.43
CA THR A 128 11.61 7.70 -18.59
C THR A 128 10.65 6.87 -19.40
N THR A 129 10.99 6.62 -20.67
CA THR A 129 10.41 5.51 -21.42
C THR A 129 10.48 4.31 -20.50
N ASN A 130 9.32 3.74 -20.10
CA ASN A 130 9.22 2.55 -19.25
C ASN A 130 10.32 1.58 -19.65
N GLY A 131 11.43 1.62 -18.91
CA GLY A 131 12.65 0.92 -19.25
C GLY A 131 12.40 -0.53 -18.88
N LYS A 132 11.84 -1.30 -19.81
CA LYS A 132 11.60 -2.73 -19.62
C LYS A 132 12.89 -3.37 -19.11
N GLY A 133 12.83 -4.12 -18.01
CA GLY A 133 14.00 -4.77 -17.41
C GLY A 133 14.65 -4.05 -16.23
N VAL A 134 14.24 -2.83 -15.85
CA VAL A 134 14.84 -2.12 -14.70
C VAL A 134 14.01 -2.35 -13.44
N LYS A 135 14.60 -3.03 -12.46
CA LYS A 135 14.02 -3.16 -11.12
C LYS A 135 14.13 -1.84 -10.37
N ARG A 136 13.06 -1.45 -9.70
CA ARG A 136 12.92 -0.20 -8.94
C ARG A 136 12.61 -0.52 -7.48
N ASP A 137 13.15 0.27 -6.56
CA ASP A 137 12.76 0.18 -5.15
C ASP A 137 11.35 0.76 -4.99
N ILE A 138 10.48 -0.02 -4.37
CA ILE A 138 9.07 0.31 -4.12
C ILE A 138 8.87 0.42 -2.62
N ARG A 139 8.22 1.49 -2.18
CA ARG A 139 7.74 1.66 -0.79
C ARG A 139 6.22 1.68 -0.80
N LEU A 140 5.61 0.71 -0.14
CA LEU A 140 4.17 0.57 -0.05
C LEU A 140 3.65 1.16 1.25
N ALA A 141 2.62 1.97 1.11
CA ALA A 141 1.86 2.53 2.21
C ALA A 141 0.36 2.33 1.96
N ALA A 142 -0.42 2.33 3.02
CA ALA A 142 -1.83 2.01 2.96
C ALA A 142 -2.64 2.84 3.94
N LEU A 143 -3.85 3.19 3.52
CA LEU A 143 -4.86 3.77 4.41
C LEU A 143 -5.94 2.74 4.68
N SER A 144 -6.30 2.58 5.95
CA SER A 144 -7.37 1.67 6.38
C SER A 144 -8.48 2.42 7.11
N LEU A 145 -9.72 2.05 6.80
CA LEU A 145 -10.93 2.59 7.46
C LEU A 145 -11.45 1.69 8.57
N GLU A 146 -11.00 0.44 8.61
CA GLU A 146 -11.39 -0.54 9.62
C GLU A 146 -10.32 -1.62 9.72
N GLY A 147 -9.99 -2.00 10.94
CA GLY A 147 -9.02 -3.04 11.20
C GLY A 147 -9.31 -3.78 12.49
N LYS A 148 -8.77 -4.99 12.61
CA LYS A 148 -8.83 -5.82 13.81
C LYS A 148 -7.43 -6.33 14.12
N VAL A 149 -7.07 -6.30 15.39
CA VAL A 149 -5.86 -6.95 15.87
C VAL A 149 -6.20 -8.37 16.31
N ILE A 150 -5.47 -9.33 15.75
CA ILE A 150 -5.60 -10.76 16.00
C ILE A 150 -4.40 -11.21 16.82
N LEU A 151 -4.62 -12.19 17.69
CA LEU A 151 -3.55 -12.77 18.48
C LEU A 151 -2.46 -13.40 17.59
N PRO A 152 -1.21 -13.40 18.08
CA PRO A 152 -0.14 -14.13 17.43
C PRO A 152 -0.53 -15.60 17.26
N LEU A 153 0.01 -16.24 16.24
CA LEU A 153 0.05 -17.69 16.22
C LEU A 153 1.05 -18.17 17.28
N TYR A 154 0.75 -19.27 17.94
CA TYR A 154 1.69 -19.93 18.84
C TYR A 154 2.81 -20.59 18.01
N ASP A 155 3.70 -19.77 17.46
CA ASP A 155 4.87 -20.23 16.74
C ASP A 155 6.15 -19.96 17.53
N ASN A 156 6.91 -21.02 17.72
CA ASN A 156 8.30 -20.95 18.11
C ASN A 156 9.12 -20.34 16.96
N GLU A 157 10.13 -19.53 17.26
CA GLU A 157 10.96 -18.85 16.23
C GLU A 157 11.46 -19.78 15.11
N LYS A 158 11.74 -21.04 15.46
CA LYS A 158 12.15 -22.08 14.49
C LYS A 158 11.12 -22.33 13.39
N SER A 159 9.83 -22.29 13.70
CA SER A 159 8.76 -22.48 12.70
C SER A 159 8.67 -21.30 11.75
N ARG A 160 8.75 -20.06 12.26
CA ARG A 160 8.82 -18.84 11.42
C ARG A 160 10.01 -18.85 10.47
N ILE A 161 11.20 -19.22 10.95
CA ILE A 161 12.40 -19.30 10.10
C ILE A 161 12.19 -20.36 8.99
N LYS A 162 11.61 -21.50 9.34
CA LYS A 162 11.31 -22.56 8.37
C LYS A 162 10.29 -22.12 7.32
N GLU A 163 9.26 -21.37 7.70
CA GLU A 163 8.28 -20.81 6.76
C GLU A 163 8.94 -19.83 5.78
N LYS A 164 9.76 -18.89 6.27
CA LYS A 164 10.50 -17.97 5.39
C LYS A 164 11.42 -18.69 4.42
N MET A 165 12.11 -19.75 4.87
CA MET A 165 12.93 -20.57 3.98
C MET A 165 12.11 -21.31 2.92
N ASN A 166 10.94 -21.84 3.29
CA ASN A 166 10.04 -22.51 2.37
C ASN A 166 9.48 -21.55 1.32
N ASN A 167 9.09 -20.33 1.71
CA ASN A 167 8.60 -19.32 0.77
C ASN A 167 9.68 -18.93 -0.24
N LYS A 168 10.92 -18.71 0.24
CA LYS A 168 12.06 -18.45 -0.66
C LYS A 168 12.30 -19.58 -1.66
N LYS A 169 12.25 -20.83 -1.19
CA LYS A 169 12.36 -22.01 -2.07
C LYS A 169 11.23 -22.07 -3.10
N ARG A 170 10.00 -21.74 -2.69
CA ARG A 170 8.84 -21.69 -3.59
C ARG A 170 9.02 -20.65 -4.67
N ILE A 171 9.52 -19.45 -4.35
CA ILE A 171 9.77 -18.38 -5.33
C ILE A 171 10.81 -18.83 -6.37
N ASP A 172 11.92 -19.43 -5.94
CA ASP A 172 12.96 -19.97 -6.83
C ASP A 172 12.40 -21.04 -7.79
N LEU A 173 11.56 -21.95 -7.28
CA LEU A 173 10.88 -22.95 -8.13
C LEU A 173 9.91 -22.30 -9.13
N VAL A 174 9.21 -21.22 -8.75
CA VAL A 174 8.32 -20.49 -9.65
C VAL A 174 9.10 -19.79 -10.76
N GLU A 175 10.25 -19.19 -10.44
CA GLU A 175 11.14 -18.59 -11.43
C GLU A 175 11.64 -19.64 -12.43
N GLN A 176 12.15 -20.77 -11.95
CA GLN A 176 12.61 -21.87 -12.80
C GLN A 176 11.48 -22.46 -13.67
N ALA A 177 10.28 -22.60 -13.11
CA ALA A 177 9.12 -23.09 -13.86
C ALA A 177 8.71 -22.11 -14.98
N ARG A 178 8.80 -20.80 -14.75
CA ARG A 178 8.57 -19.77 -15.80
C ARG A 178 9.58 -19.87 -16.94
N GLU A 179 10.80 -20.33 -16.65
CA GLU A 179 11.84 -20.59 -17.65
C GLU A 179 11.67 -21.93 -18.40
N GLY A 180 10.65 -22.72 -18.05
CA GLY A 180 10.32 -23.99 -18.71
C GLY A 180 10.90 -25.24 -18.03
N ASN A 181 11.33 -25.15 -16.76
CA ASN A 181 11.81 -26.30 -16.01
C ASN A 181 10.64 -27.20 -15.54
N GLU A 182 10.46 -28.35 -16.19
CA GLU A 182 9.42 -29.33 -15.85
C GLU A 182 9.58 -29.92 -14.44
N GLU A 183 10.81 -30.17 -13.97
CA GLU A 183 11.05 -30.70 -12.61
C GLU A 183 10.60 -29.71 -11.53
N ALA A 184 10.79 -28.41 -11.77
CA ALA A 184 10.32 -27.37 -10.86
C ALA A 184 8.78 -27.33 -10.80
N LEU A 185 8.11 -27.51 -11.95
CA LEU A 185 6.65 -27.59 -12.03
C LEU A 185 6.09 -28.81 -11.29
N GLU A 186 6.72 -29.97 -11.44
CA GLU A 186 6.35 -31.19 -10.70
C GLU A 186 6.51 -31.00 -9.19
N SER A 187 7.62 -30.40 -8.74
CA SER A 187 7.85 -30.10 -7.33
C SER A 187 6.78 -29.15 -6.76
N LEU A 188 6.44 -28.08 -7.49
CA LEU A 188 5.38 -27.15 -7.08
C LEU A 188 4.03 -27.85 -6.95
N THR A 189 3.70 -28.74 -7.89
CA THR A 189 2.43 -29.49 -7.89
C THR A 189 2.35 -30.43 -6.69
N MET A 190 3.44 -31.13 -6.37
CA MET A 190 3.51 -31.99 -5.19
C MET A 190 3.36 -31.19 -3.89
N ASP A 191 4.06 -30.07 -3.77
CA ASP A 191 3.99 -29.19 -2.59
C ASP A 191 2.56 -28.63 -2.37
N GLU A 192 1.84 -28.32 -3.45
CA GLU A 192 0.45 -27.87 -3.40
C GLU A 192 -0.52 -28.94 -2.89
N ILE A 193 -0.37 -30.19 -3.36
CA ILE A 193 -1.17 -31.32 -2.88
C ILE A 193 -0.94 -31.51 -1.36
N ASP A 194 0.31 -31.48 -0.92
CA ASP A 194 0.68 -31.64 0.48
C ASP A 194 0.18 -30.47 1.35
N LEU A 195 0.21 -29.25 0.83
CA LEU A 195 -0.33 -28.07 1.50
C LEU A 195 -1.85 -28.18 1.65
N TYR A 196 -2.55 -28.52 0.57
CA TYR A 196 -4.00 -28.67 0.57
C TYR A 196 -4.45 -29.71 1.60
N GLN A 197 -3.82 -30.89 1.61
CA GLN A 197 -4.13 -31.94 2.59
C GLN A 197 -3.88 -31.49 4.04
N ARG A 198 -2.80 -30.74 4.30
CA ARG A 198 -2.49 -30.20 5.62
C ARG A 198 -3.56 -29.19 6.07
N ILE A 199 -3.95 -28.26 5.19
CA ILE A 199 -4.96 -27.25 5.50
C ILE A 199 -6.31 -27.91 5.75
N THR A 200 -6.78 -28.81 4.87
CA THR A 200 -8.07 -29.49 5.04
C THR A 200 -8.20 -30.20 6.38
N ARG A 201 -7.12 -30.86 6.85
CA ARG A 201 -7.11 -31.51 8.16
C ARG A 201 -7.21 -30.50 9.31
N ARG A 202 -6.49 -29.38 9.24
CA ARG A 202 -6.48 -28.35 10.30
C ARG A 202 -7.80 -27.58 10.37
N VAL A 203 -8.37 -27.15 9.24
CA VAL A 203 -9.65 -26.42 9.18
C VAL A 203 -10.80 -27.20 9.82
N SER A 204 -10.77 -28.54 9.76
CA SER A 204 -11.80 -29.37 10.41
C SER A 204 -11.73 -29.39 11.95
N ARG A 205 -10.62 -28.95 12.55
CA ARG A 205 -10.33 -29.09 13.99
C ARG A 205 -9.96 -27.77 14.69
N GLU A 206 -9.54 -26.77 13.94
CA GLU A 206 -8.98 -25.50 14.44
C GLU A 206 -9.80 -24.31 13.91
N ASP A 207 -9.74 -23.19 14.63
CA ASP A 207 -10.29 -21.92 14.12
C ASP A 207 -9.56 -21.49 12.85
N ILE A 208 -10.30 -20.97 11.86
CA ILE A 208 -9.74 -20.57 10.56
C ILE A 208 -8.62 -19.52 10.70
N LEU A 209 -8.70 -18.64 11.71
CA LEU A 209 -7.68 -17.63 12.00
C LEU A 209 -6.42 -18.20 12.66
N SER A 210 -6.47 -19.44 13.13
CA SER A 210 -5.33 -20.23 13.60
C SER A 210 -4.70 -21.05 12.47
N VAL A 211 -5.46 -21.33 11.41
CA VAL A 211 -4.98 -22.06 10.23
C VAL A 211 -4.34 -21.13 9.20
N VAL A 212 -4.94 -19.96 8.97
CA VAL A 212 -4.42 -18.95 8.03
C VAL A 212 -3.43 -18.04 8.76
N THR A 213 -2.20 -18.01 8.28
CA THR A 213 -1.10 -17.21 8.83
C THR A 213 -1.22 -15.75 8.39
N SER A 214 -1.19 -15.53 7.07
CA SER A 214 -1.30 -14.24 6.41
C SER A 214 -2.09 -14.38 5.10
N PHE A 215 -2.62 -13.27 4.60
CA PHE A 215 -3.15 -13.19 3.25
C PHE A 215 -3.09 -11.77 2.70
N PHE A 216 -3.13 -11.67 1.38
CA PHE A 216 -3.20 -10.42 0.64
C PHE A 216 -4.10 -10.66 -0.57
N MET A 217 -5.32 -10.13 -0.55
CA MET A 217 -6.33 -10.44 -1.57
C MET A 217 -7.02 -9.18 -2.08
N PRO A 218 -7.33 -9.09 -3.39
CA PRO A 218 -8.10 -7.98 -3.93
C PRO A 218 -9.45 -7.82 -3.21
N TYR A 219 -9.89 -6.58 -3.01
CA TYR A 219 -11.12 -6.28 -2.30
C TYR A 219 -11.99 -5.27 -3.05
N GLY A 220 -13.16 -5.73 -3.50
CA GLY A 220 -14.12 -4.91 -4.24
C GLY A 220 -13.79 -4.81 -5.73
N ILE A 221 -14.23 -3.70 -6.35
CA ILE A 221 -14.11 -3.46 -7.80
C ILE A 221 -12.84 -2.66 -8.14
N GLU A 222 -12.32 -1.90 -7.17
CA GLU A 222 -11.13 -1.06 -7.36
C GLU A 222 -9.85 -1.89 -7.23
N ASN A 223 -8.96 -1.76 -8.22
CA ASN A 223 -7.74 -2.58 -8.34
C ASN A 223 -6.68 -2.28 -7.27
N ASP A 224 -6.77 -1.14 -6.59
CA ASP A 224 -5.83 -0.65 -5.58
C ASP A 224 -6.34 -0.91 -4.15
N LYS A 225 -7.36 -1.75 -3.98
CA LYS A 225 -7.92 -2.12 -2.68
C LYS A 225 -7.71 -3.60 -2.40
N TYR A 226 -7.29 -3.85 -1.15
CA TYR A 226 -6.96 -5.19 -0.70
C TYR A 226 -7.49 -5.44 0.71
N GLU A 227 -7.83 -6.68 0.99
CA GLU A 227 -7.94 -7.17 2.36
C GLU A 227 -6.62 -7.88 2.70
N ILE A 228 -6.02 -7.49 3.82
CA ILE A 228 -4.76 -8.06 4.26
C ILE A 228 -4.89 -8.65 5.66
N MET A 229 -4.11 -9.71 5.91
CA MET A 229 -3.77 -10.18 7.23
C MET A 229 -2.26 -10.41 7.30
N GLY A 230 -1.59 -9.86 8.30
CA GLY A 230 -0.14 -9.98 8.43
C GLY A 230 0.35 -9.67 9.83
N ASP A 231 1.61 -9.99 10.10
CA ASP A 231 2.26 -9.73 11.39
C ASP A 231 2.61 -8.25 11.53
N ILE A 232 2.32 -7.68 12.71
CA ILE A 232 2.72 -6.33 13.07
C ILE A 232 4.19 -6.38 13.49
N LEU A 233 5.04 -5.72 12.71
CA LEU A 233 6.47 -5.59 12.95
C LEU A 233 6.81 -4.37 13.81
N ASP A 234 6.08 -3.27 13.64
CA ASP A 234 6.25 -2.04 14.41
C ASP A 234 4.94 -1.26 14.54
N VAL A 235 4.86 -0.43 15.59
CA VAL A 235 3.69 0.41 15.90
C VAL A 235 4.17 1.79 16.33
N LYS A 236 3.82 2.81 15.54
CA LYS A 236 4.00 4.22 15.90
C LYS A 236 2.63 4.88 16.09
N THR A 237 2.51 5.72 17.11
CA THR A 237 1.30 6.54 17.33
C THR A 237 1.63 7.98 16.98
N VAL A 238 0.79 8.59 16.15
CA VAL A 238 0.89 10.01 15.78
C VAL A 238 -0.45 10.70 15.99
N VAL A 239 -0.47 12.03 16.01
CA VAL A 239 -1.68 12.82 16.23
C VAL A 239 -1.85 13.77 15.05
N ASN A 240 -3.03 13.78 14.44
CA ASN A 240 -3.38 14.80 13.46
C ASN A 240 -3.47 16.16 14.18
N HIS A 241 -2.57 17.10 13.90
CA HIS A 241 -2.51 18.37 14.65
C HIS A 241 -3.68 19.32 14.38
N LEU A 242 -4.49 19.08 13.34
CA LEU A 242 -5.68 19.88 13.05
C LEU A 242 -6.92 19.39 13.81
N THR A 243 -7.08 18.07 13.93
CA THR A 243 -8.29 17.46 14.52
C THR A 243 -8.05 16.84 15.89
N MET A 244 -6.79 16.70 16.29
CA MET A 244 -6.32 16.00 17.49
C MET A 244 -6.71 14.51 17.52
N GLU A 245 -7.06 13.92 16.37
CA GLU A 245 -7.33 12.49 16.27
C GLU A 245 -6.01 11.69 16.30
N GLU A 246 -5.95 10.68 17.17
CA GLU A 246 -4.81 9.76 17.26
C GLU A 246 -4.85 8.72 16.13
N LEU A 247 -3.71 8.49 15.49
CA LEU A 247 -3.53 7.55 14.38
C LEU A 247 -2.47 6.52 14.77
N TYR A 248 -2.69 5.27 14.35
CA TYR A 248 -1.68 4.23 14.37
C TYR A 248 -1.04 4.11 12.98
N LEU A 249 0.29 4.11 12.96
CA LEU A 249 1.12 3.73 11.83
C LEU A 249 1.70 2.36 12.14
N LEU A 250 1.29 1.35 11.39
CA LEU A 250 1.65 -0.04 11.60
C LEU A 250 2.59 -0.48 10.47
N VAL A 251 3.74 -1.05 10.80
CA VAL A 251 4.53 -1.81 9.82
C VAL A 251 4.00 -3.25 9.83
N VAL A 252 3.49 -3.72 8.71
CA VAL A 252 2.85 -5.04 8.59
C VAL A 252 3.59 -5.90 7.56
N GLU A 253 3.91 -7.14 7.91
CA GLU A 253 4.40 -8.16 6.97
C GLU A 253 3.25 -9.10 6.61
N SER A 254 2.83 -9.10 5.35
CA SER A 254 1.85 -10.06 4.82
C SER A 254 2.44 -10.76 3.61
N ASN A 255 2.50 -12.10 3.67
CA ASN A 255 3.07 -12.92 2.60
C ASN A 255 4.49 -12.44 2.16
N ASP A 256 5.37 -12.17 3.13
CA ASP A 256 6.72 -11.62 2.93
C ASP A 256 6.79 -10.26 2.22
N VAL A 257 5.66 -9.56 2.06
CA VAL A 257 5.59 -8.16 1.63
C VAL A 257 5.42 -7.28 2.86
N VAL A 258 6.38 -6.37 3.06
CA VAL A 258 6.32 -5.37 4.13
C VAL A 258 5.65 -4.12 3.59
N LEU A 259 4.62 -3.64 4.27
CA LEU A 259 3.93 -2.39 3.95
C LEU A 259 3.55 -1.65 5.23
N GLU A 260 3.39 -0.34 5.12
CA GLU A 260 3.02 0.50 6.24
C GLU A 260 1.54 0.92 6.15
N VAL A 261 0.79 0.77 7.24
CA VAL A 261 -0.65 1.01 7.29
C VAL A 261 -0.96 2.12 8.27
N CYS A 262 -1.58 3.20 7.80
CA CYS A 262 -2.16 4.23 8.63
C CYS A 262 -3.65 3.95 8.87
N ILE A 263 -4.06 3.94 10.14
CA ILE A 263 -5.44 3.76 10.56
C ILE A 263 -5.74 4.68 11.74
N ASN A 264 -6.93 5.26 11.76
CA ASN A 264 -7.42 6.01 12.91
C ASN A 264 -7.58 5.07 14.11
N LYS A 265 -7.09 5.47 15.29
CA LYS A 265 -7.17 4.66 16.51
C LYS A 265 -8.59 4.22 16.84
N ASN A 266 -9.60 5.06 16.58
CA ASN A 266 -11.00 4.73 16.82
C ASN A 266 -11.58 3.69 15.86
N ASN A 267 -10.88 3.41 14.74
CA ASN A 267 -11.30 2.43 13.74
C ASN A 267 -10.55 1.09 13.85
N LEU A 268 -9.59 0.97 14.78
CA LEU A 268 -8.88 -0.27 15.04
C LEU A 268 -9.51 -0.99 16.25
N TYR A 269 -10.01 -2.20 16.03
CA TYR A 269 -10.50 -3.04 17.11
C TYR A 269 -9.37 -3.89 17.70
N GLY A 270 -9.15 -3.75 19.00
CA GLY A 270 -8.04 -4.40 19.71
C GLY A 270 -6.79 -3.53 19.76
N GLU A 271 -5.82 -3.95 20.56
CA GLU A 271 -4.59 -3.18 20.80
C GLU A 271 -3.46 -3.67 19.87
N PRO A 272 -2.90 -2.80 18.99
CA PRO A 272 -1.80 -3.17 18.13
C PRO A 272 -0.54 -3.36 18.96
N THR A 273 0.15 -4.48 18.76
CA THR A 273 1.39 -4.78 19.46
C THR A 273 2.26 -5.61 18.53
N ILE A 274 3.57 -5.41 18.58
CA ILE A 274 4.54 -6.19 17.81
C ILE A 274 4.30 -7.70 18.06
N GLY A 275 4.29 -8.47 16.97
CA GLY A 275 4.03 -9.91 16.97
C GLY A 275 2.55 -10.30 16.94
N ARG A 276 1.61 -9.38 17.23
CA ARG A 276 0.19 -9.59 16.90
C ARG A 276 -0.01 -9.44 15.40
N ARG A 277 -1.20 -9.81 14.92
CA ARG A 277 -1.54 -9.72 13.50
C ARG A 277 -2.55 -8.60 13.25
N PHE A 278 -2.35 -7.82 12.21
CA PHE A 278 -3.34 -6.88 11.70
C PHE A 278 -4.20 -7.58 10.65
N LYS A 279 -5.52 -7.42 10.72
CA LYS A 279 -6.45 -7.78 9.64
C LYS A 279 -7.30 -6.57 9.29
N GLY A 280 -7.33 -6.16 8.03
CA GLY A 280 -8.16 -5.04 7.61
C GLY A 280 -8.18 -4.82 6.11
N THR A 281 -9.12 -3.99 5.68
CA THR A 281 -9.21 -3.52 4.30
C THR A 281 -8.35 -2.27 4.14
N ILE A 282 -7.55 -2.23 3.08
CA ILE A 282 -6.63 -1.15 2.79
C ILE A 282 -6.88 -0.57 1.39
N TRP A 283 -6.61 0.72 1.26
CA TRP A 283 -6.33 1.35 -0.03
C TRP A 283 -4.83 1.54 -0.16
N LEU A 284 -4.25 0.90 -1.16
CA LEU A 284 -2.82 0.77 -1.35
C LEU A 284 -2.27 1.92 -2.19
N GLN A 285 -1.21 2.52 -1.68
CA GLN A 285 -0.48 3.64 -2.26
C GLN A 285 1.01 3.32 -2.23
N GLY A 286 1.81 4.03 -3.00
CA GLY A 286 3.25 3.89 -2.85
C GLY A 286 4.07 4.84 -3.69
N THR A 287 5.35 4.86 -3.37
CA THR A 287 6.37 5.56 -4.15
C THR A 287 7.28 4.55 -4.85
N VAL A 288 7.73 4.93 -6.03
CA VAL A 288 8.72 4.17 -6.80
C VAL A 288 9.97 5.01 -6.96
N ASP A 289 11.13 4.46 -6.63
CA ASP A 289 12.39 5.14 -6.83
C ASP A 289 12.78 5.11 -8.32
N PHE A 290 12.52 6.20 -9.05
CA PHE A 290 12.86 6.30 -10.47
C PHE A 290 14.32 6.76 -10.73
N SER A 291 15.21 6.74 -9.72
CA SER A 291 16.60 7.20 -9.86
C SER A 291 17.47 6.33 -10.76
#